data_AF-A0A0U5CKS8-F1
#
_entry.id   AF-A0A0U5CKS8-F1
#
_cell.length_a   1.000
_cell.length_b   1.000
_cell.length_c   1.000
_cell.angle_alpha   90.00
_cell.angle_beta   90.00
_cell.angle_gamma   90.00
#
_symmetry.space_group_name_H-M   'P 1'
#
loop_
_entity.id
_entity.type
_entity.pdbx_description
1 polymer ?
#
loop_
_entity_poly.entity_id
_entity_poly.type
_entity_poly.pdbx_seq_one_letter_code
_entity_poly.pdbx_strand_id
1 'polypeptide(L)'
;MGGPDPFRRERTTFNKRTRTLLSKAHELATLAGADVYLVIHHPRATITYNSVQDTNWPPADKELETIYPHLQRLNQTFSNDSSDEVDHEMFLRFCQYCAYRCQLLESMEPQALSQSTDIP
;
A
#
# COMPACT_ATOMS: atom_id res chain seq x y z
N MET A 1 7.44 8.82 40.50
CA MET A 1 8.38 8.26 39.51
C MET A 1 7.67 7.13 38.77
N GLY A 2 7.19 7.38 37.55
CA GLY A 2 6.50 6.35 36.76
C GLY A 2 7.51 5.31 36.28
N GLY A 3 7.28 4.04 36.63
CA GLY A 3 8.12 2.92 36.19
C GLY A 3 8.12 2.74 34.67
N PRO A 4 8.96 1.83 34.14
CA PRO A 4 9.01 1.54 32.72
C PRO A 4 7.62 1.13 32.22
N ASP A 5 7.05 1.89 31.28
CA ASP A 5 5.79 1.53 30.65
C ASP A 5 5.98 0.21 29.87
N PRO A 6 5.31 -0.89 30.28
CA PRO A 6 5.54 -2.21 29.72
C PRO A 6 5.20 -2.28 28.23
N PHE A 7 4.38 -1.36 27.73
CA PHE A 7 3.95 -1.31 26.34
C PHE A 7 4.63 -0.22 25.52
N ARG A 8 5.69 0.40 26.05
CA ARG A 8 6.41 1.47 25.36
C ARG A 8 6.90 1.03 23.99
N ARG A 9 7.46 -0.17 23.87
CA ARG A 9 7.99 -0.69 22.60
C ARG A 9 6.88 -0.85 21.56
N GLU A 10 5.80 -1.57 21.89
CA GLU A 10 4.66 -1.77 21.00
C GLU A 10 4.06 -0.45 20.51
N ARG A 11 3.84 0.50 21.42
CA ARG A 11 3.33 1.83 21.06
C ARG A 11 4.28 2.57 20.13
N THR A 12 5.59 2.53 20.39
CA THR A 12 6.55 3.17 19.49
C THR A 12 6.57 2.50 18.11
N THR A 13 6.43 1.18 18.05
CA THR A 13 6.35 0.44 16.79
C THR A 13 5.09 0.80 16.03
N PHE A 14 3.92 0.76 16.68
CA PHE A 14 2.64 1.15 16.08
C PHE A 14 2.74 2.56 15.50
N ASN A 15 3.14 3.55 16.31
CA ASN A 15 3.25 4.94 15.86
C ASN A 15 4.22 5.09 14.68
N LYS A 16 5.39 4.43 14.71
CA LYS A 16 6.36 4.48 13.61
C LYS A 16 5.78 3.88 12.33
N ARG A 17 5.21 2.68 12.40
CA ARG A 17 4.64 1.98 11.24
C ARG A 17 3.45 2.71 10.66
N THR A 18 2.53 3.20 11.50
CA THR A 18 1.41 4.02 11.08
C THR A 18 1.88 5.29 10.38
N ARG A 19 2.86 6.01 10.94
CA ARG A 19 3.41 7.21 10.30
C ARG A 19 4.02 6.92 8.92
N THR A 20 4.80 5.84 8.80
CA THR A 20 5.38 5.42 7.52
C THR A 20 4.28 5.07 6.51
N LEU A 21 3.27 4.32 6.92
CA LEU A 21 2.18 3.92 6.02
C LEU A 21 1.38 5.13 5.53
N LEU A 22 1.08 6.08 6.41
CA LEU A 22 0.42 7.34 6.05
C LEU A 22 1.25 8.16 5.06
N SER A 23 2.57 8.25 5.25
CA SER A 23 3.48 8.91 4.30
C SER A 23 3.38 8.26 2.92
N LYS A 24 3.39 6.93 2.86
CA LYS A 24 3.31 6.19 1.59
C LYS A 24 1.94 6.32 0.92
N ALA A 25 0.86 6.31 1.68
CA ALA A 25 -0.48 6.60 1.16
C ALA A 25 -0.54 8.01 0.53
N HIS A 26 0.05 8.99 1.20
CA HIS A 26 0.09 10.36 0.70
C HIS A 26 0.99 10.53 -0.53
N GLU A 27 2.16 9.88 -0.54
CA GLU A 27 3.05 9.84 -1.72
C GLU A 27 2.32 9.20 -2.92
N LEU A 28 1.58 8.11 -2.72
CA LEU A 28 0.81 7.48 -3.78
C LEU A 28 -0.26 8.42 -4.34
N ALA A 29 -0.96 9.15 -3.47
CA ALA A 29 -1.95 10.12 -3.90
C ALA A 29 -1.34 11.31 -4.66
N THR A 30 -0.23 11.86 -4.17
CA THR A 30 0.38 13.08 -4.73
C THR A 30 1.23 12.83 -5.96
N LEU A 31 1.98 11.73 -6.00
CA LEU A 31 2.93 11.42 -7.08
C LEU A 31 2.31 10.62 -8.22
N ALA A 32 1.31 9.77 -7.93
CA ALA A 32 0.65 8.94 -8.93
C ALA A 32 -0.79 9.39 -9.24
N GLY A 33 -1.29 10.44 -8.58
CA GLY A 33 -2.65 10.94 -8.79
C GLY A 33 -3.74 9.93 -8.41
N ALA A 34 -3.44 8.98 -7.53
CA ALA A 34 -4.39 7.95 -7.11
C ALA A 34 -5.26 8.46 -5.96
N ASP A 35 -6.55 8.11 -5.98
CA ASP A 35 -7.39 8.30 -4.81
C ASP A 35 -7.12 7.18 -3.79
N VAL A 36 -6.71 7.54 -2.58
CA VAL A 36 -6.29 6.62 -1.53
C VAL A 36 -7.07 6.87 -0.25
N TYR A 37 -7.74 5.81 0.23
CA TYR A 37 -8.36 5.77 1.54
C TYR A 37 -7.72 4.68 2.39
N LEU A 38 -7.38 5.01 3.64
CA LEU A 38 -6.75 4.09 4.57
C LEU A 38 -7.42 4.18 5.94
N VAL A 39 -7.86 3.02 6.45
CA VAL A 39 -8.34 2.86 7.83
C VAL A 39 -7.37 1.96 8.56
N ILE A 40 -6.83 2.43 9.68
CA ILE A 40 -6.04 1.65 10.62
C ILE A 40 -6.87 1.52 11.88
N HIS A 41 -7.42 0.33 12.11
CA HIS A 41 -8.10 0.00 13.36
C HIS A 41 -7.15 -0.76 14.28
N HIS A 42 -6.88 -0.20 15.45
CA HIS A 42 -6.03 -0.82 16.46
C HIS A 42 -6.62 -0.56 17.85
N PRO A 43 -6.48 -1.46 18.84
CA PRO A 43 -7.06 -1.27 20.18
C PRO A 43 -6.68 0.04 20.87
N ARG A 44 -5.56 0.65 20.48
CA ARG A 44 -5.09 1.94 21.02
C ARG A 44 -5.65 3.17 20.31
N ALA A 45 -5.94 3.06 19.02
CA ALA A 45 -6.35 4.20 18.19
C ALA A 45 -6.95 3.70 16.88
N THR A 46 -7.99 4.41 16.42
CA THR A 46 -8.47 4.29 15.04
C THR A 46 -8.02 5.54 14.28
N ILE A 47 -7.35 5.34 13.15
CA ILE A 47 -6.80 6.42 12.33
C ILE A 47 -7.33 6.25 10.93
N THR A 48 -7.86 7.34 10.36
CA THR A 48 -8.34 7.39 8.99
C THR A 48 -7.53 8.41 8.21
N TYR A 49 -7.17 8.05 6.98
CA TYR A 49 -6.58 8.94 6.00
C TYR A 49 -7.41 8.90 4.73
N ASN A 50 -7.70 10.08 4.20
CA ASN A 50 -8.39 10.26 2.94
C ASN A 50 -7.60 11.28 2.11
N SER A 51 -7.20 10.89 0.90
CA SER A 51 -6.55 11.83 -0.03
C SER A 51 -7.56 12.75 -0.72
N VAL A 52 -8.83 12.36 -0.77
CA VAL A 52 -9.90 13.10 -1.41
C VAL A 52 -10.56 14.01 -0.37
N GLN A 53 -10.83 15.26 -0.75
CA GLN A 53 -11.49 16.22 0.15
C GLN A 53 -12.98 15.92 0.34
N ASP A 54 -13.59 15.20 -0.62
CA ASP A 54 -14.98 14.76 -0.55
C ASP A 54 -15.17 13.73 0.56
N THR A 55 -16.07 14.04 1.48
CA THR A 55 -16.44 13.15 2.60
C THR A 55 -17.23 11.92 2.16
N ASN A 56 -17.78 11.93 0.93
CA ASN A 56 -18.55 10.82 0.40
C ASN A 56 -17.67 9.78 -0.32
N TRP A 57 -16.37 10.04 -0.43
CA TRP A 57 -15.39 9.09 -0.94
C TRP A 57 -14.53 8.55 0.22
N PRO A 58 -14.27 7.24 0.30
CA PRO A 58 -14.69 6.20 -0.64
C PRO A 58 -16.18 5.85 -0.52
N PRO A 59 -16.79 5.28 -1.57
CA PRO A 59 -18.13 4.73 -1.51
C PRO A 59 -18.26 3.65 -0.44
N ALA A 60 -19.50 3.35 -0.04
CA ALA A 60 -19.76 2.24 0.86
C ALA A 60 -19.28 0.91 0.25
N ASP A 61 -18.75 -0.01 1.07
CA ASP A 61 -18.17 -1.27 0.59
C ASP A 61 -19.11 -2.07 -0.31
N LYS A 62 -20.42 -2.08 0.02
CA LYS A 62 -21.49 -2.74 -0.75
C LYS A 62 -21.71 -2.16 -2.16
N GLU A 63 -21.22 -0.96 -2.42
CA GLU A 63 -21.37 -0.23 -3.70
C GLU A 63 -20.11 -0.38 -4.56
N LEU A 64 -18.99 -0.85 -4.00
CA LEU A 64 -17.71 -0.89 -4.69
C LEU A 64 -17.74 -1.81 -5.92
N GLU A 65 -18.36 -2.99 -5.84
CA GLU A 65 -18.49 -3.89 -6.99
C GLU A 65 -19.34 -3.31 -8.12
N THR A 66 -20.30 -2.43 -7.77
CA THR A 66 -21.17 -1.78 -8.76
C THR A 66 -20.43 -0.64 -9.45
N ILE A 67 -19.64 0.14 -8.70
CA ILE A 67 -18.91 1.31 -9.19
C ILE A 67 -17.63 0.87 -9.93
N TYR A 68 -16.96 -0.18 -9.46
CA TYR A 68 -15.69 -0.67 -9.98
C TYR A 68 -15.83 -2.11 -10.47
N PRO A 69 -16.18 -2.34 -11.76
CA PRO A 69 -16.47 -3.68 -12.29
C PRO A 69 -15.27 -4.64 -12.31
N HIS A 70 -14.05 -4.11 -12.11
CA HIS A 70 -12.81 -4.88 -12.05
C HIS A 70 -12.14 -4.79 -10.67
N LEU A 71 -12.92 -4.53 -9.62
CA LEU A 71 -12.43 -4.48 -8.25
C LEU A 71 -11.73 -5.79 -7.86
N GLN A 72 -10.47 -5.68 -7.45
CA GLN A 72 -9.71 -6.80 -6.90
C GLN A 72 -9.67 -6.70 -5.37
N ARG A 73 -10.39 -7.59 -4.68
CA ARG A 73 -10.32 -7.71 -3.22
C ARG A 73 -9.11 -8.54 -2.82
N LEU A 74 -8.13 -7.92 -2.19
CA LEU A 74 -6.93 -8.58 -1.66
C LEU A 74 -7.13 -8.89 -0.18
N ASN A 75 -7.40 -10.16 0.16
CA ASN A 75 -7.41 -10.63 1.54
C ASN A 75 -6.04 -11.21 1.87
N GLN A 76 -5.29 -10.54 2.75
CA GLN A 76 -4.08 -11.13 3.33
C GLN A 76 -4.48 -12.10 4.45
N THR A 77 -4.63 -13.37 4.13
CA THR A 77 -4.54 -14.44 5.14
C THR A 77 -3.10 -14.55 5.61
N PHE A 78 -2.72 -13.71 6.59
CA PHE A 78 -1.57 -14.01 7.44
C PHE A 78 -2.04 -15.04 8.47
N SER A 79 -1.99 -16.31 8.10
CA SER A 79 -2.08 -17.37 9.09
C SER A 79 -0.80 -17.31 9.92
N ASN A 80 -0.89 -16.73 11.11
CA ASN A 80 0.08 -16.90 12.17
C ASN A 80 0.02 -18.36 12.65
N ASP A 81 0.56 -19.30 11.87
CA ASP A 81 0.92 -20.61 12.40
C ASP A 81 2.39 -20.84 12.12
N SER A 82 3.12 -21.07 13.21
CA SER A 82 4.55 -21.29 13.29
C SER A 82 5.02 -22.39 12.34
N SER A 83 5.74 -22.04 11.26
CA SER A 83 6.72 -22.92 10.62
C SER A 83 7.58 -22.09 9.65
N ASP A 84 8.91 -22.15 9.80
CA ASP A 84 9.92 -21.36 9.08
C ASP A 84 9.87 -21.46 7.53
N GLU A 85 9.06 -22.37 6.97
CA GLU A 85 8.86 -22.51 5.51
C GLU A 85 7.93 -21.44 4.91
N VAL A 86 6.97 -20.91 5.68
CA VAL A 86 5.97 -19.94 5.18
C VAL A 86 6.59 -18.56 4.96
N ASP A 87 7.58 -18.18 5.75
CA ASP A 87 8.33 -16.93 5.58
C ASP A 87 9.11 -16.92 4.26
N HIS A 88 9.63 -18.07 3.83
CA HIS A 88 10.34 -18.17 2.55
C HIS A 88 9.38 -18.03 1.37
N GLU A 89 8.23 -18.70 1.41
CA GLU A 89 7.24 -18.61 0.34
C GLU A 89 6.62 -17.20 0.24
N MET A 90 6.37 -16.56 1.37
CA MET A 90 5.87 -15.17 1.43
C MET A 90 6.91 -14.19 0.91
N PHE A 91 8.18 -14.38 1.25
CA PHE A 91 9.30 -13.62 0.71
C PHE A 91 9.42 -13.82 -0.81
N LEU A 92 9.35 -15.05 -1.29
CA LEU A 92 9.38 -15.36 -2.72
C LEU A 92 8.21 -14.72 -3.47
N ARG A 93 7.01 -14.74 -2.89
CA ARG A 93 5.82 -14.12 -3.49
C ARG A 93 5.90 -12.60 -3.51
N PHE A 94 6.48 -12.00 -2.47
CA PHE A 94 6.82 -10.59 -2.44
C PHE A 94 7.86 -10.24 -3.51
N CYS A 95 8.92 -11.05 -3.67
CA CYS A 95 9.93 -10.88 -4.71
C CYS A 95 9.33 -11.01 -6.12
N GLN A 96 8.44 -11.98 -6.34
CA GLN A 96 7.74 -12.15 -7.61
C GLN A 96 6.83 -10.96 -7.94
N TYR A 97 6.11 -10.45 -6.95
CA TYR A 97 5.31 -9.24 -7.11
C TYR A 97 6.18 -8.03 -7.45
N CYS A 98 7.32 -7.86 -6.77
CA CYS A 98 8.28 -6.81 -7.09
C CYS A 98 8.84 -6.97 -8.52
N ALA A 99 9.23 -8.17 -8.92
CA ALA A 99 9.76 -8.44 -10.26
C ALA A 99 8.72 -8.15 -11.36
N TYR A 100 7.48 -8.61 -11.17
CA TYR A 100 6.38 -8.31 -12.07
C TYR A 100 6.13 -6.80 -12.20
N ARG A 101 6.14 -6.08 -11.07
CA ARG A 101 5.96 -4.62 -11.06
C ARG A 101 7.11 -3.89 -11.76
N CYS A 102 8.36 -4.35 -11.62
CA CYS A 102 9.49 -3.79 -12.38
C CYS A 102 9.29 -3.99 -13.89
N GLN A 103 8.93 -5.20 -14.33
CA GLN A 103 8.68 -5.50 -15.75
C GLN A 103 7.52 -4.67 -16.32
N LEU A 104 6.46 -4.48 -15.54
CA LEU A 104 5.32 -3.65 -15.94
C LEU A 104 5.75 -2.19 -16.12
N LEU A 105 6.58 -1.67 -15.22
CA LEU A 105 7.11 -0.30 -15.32
C LEU A 105 8.07 -0.13 -16.51
N GLU A 106 8.92 -1.12 -16.79
CA GLU A 106 9.79 -1.13 -17.97
C GLU A 106 8.97 -1.18 -19.27
N SER A 107 7.86 -1.93 -19.29
CA SER A 107 6.95 -1.97 -20.44
C SER A 107 6.16 -0.67 -20.66
N MET A 108 6.18 0.23 -19.68
CA MET A 108 5.52 1.54 -19.72
C MET A 108 6.48 2.66 -20.09
N GLU A 109 7.80 2.41 -20.27
CA GLU A 109 8.69 3.42 -20.84
C GLU A 109 8.33 3.66 -22.32
N PRO A 110 7.90 4.87 -22.70
CA PRO A 110 7.67 5.18 -24.10
C PRO A 110 8.99 5.14 -24.86
N GLN A 111 8.97 4.56 -26.07
CA GLN A 111 10.06 4.63 -27.05
C GLN A 111 10.35 6.10 -27.41
N ALA A 112 11.12 6.78 -26.58
CA ALA A 112 11.68 8.09 -26.85
C ALA A 112 13.17 7.89 -27.15
N LEU A 113 13.48 7.48 -28.39
CA LEU A 113 14.66 7.88 -29.18
C LEU A 113 14.83 6.91 -30.36
N SER A 114 14.08 7.11 -31.44
CA SER A 114 14.48 6.59 -32.74
C SER A 114 13.93 7.43 -33.90
N GLN A 115 14.05 8.76 -33.83
CA GLN A 115 13.97 9.61 -35.02
C GLN A 115 14.91 10.81 -34.85
N SER A 116 15.72 11.08 -35.89
CA SER A 116 16.84 12.05 -35.97
C SER A 116 18.19 11.39 -35.65
N THR A 117 19.02 11.04 -36.63
CA THR A 117 19.49 11.91 -37.72
C THR A 117 19.66 11.16 -39.05
N ASP A 118 18.92 11.58 -40.07
CA ASP A 118 19.35 11.51 -41.47
C ASP A 118 18.74 12.73 -42.17
N ILE A 119 19.57 13.74 -42.44
CA ILE A 119 19.29 14.84 -43.38
C ILE A 119 20.62 15.09 -44.13
N PRO A 120 20.56 15.27 -45.46
CA PRO A 120 21.62 14.91 -46.41
C PRO A 120 22.82 15.88 -46.50
#